data_AF-A0A2H0DQL3-F1
#
_entry.id   AF-A0A2H0DQL3-F1
#
_cell.length_a   1.000
_cell.length_b   1.000
_cell.length_c   1.000
_cell.angle_alpha   90.00
_cell.angle_beta   90.00
_cell.angle_gamma   90.00
#
_symmetry.space_group_name_H-M   'P 1'
#
loop_
_entity.id
_entity.type
_entity.pdbx_description
1 polymer ?
#
loop_
_entity_poly.entity_id
_entity_poly.type
_entity_poly.pdbx_seq_one_letter_code
_entity_poly.pdbx_strand_id
1 'polypeptide(L)'
;MIPQRDLSLLSNRLAKAGGRRIPEAVLERDYCLAWFLVALSQESLGDGLAFKGGTAIKRCYFGDYRFSEDLDFTLTQETPFETIRKELDPVFTR
;
A
#
# COMPACT_ATOMS: atom_id res chain seq x y z
N MET A 1 5.71 10.39 -10.23
CA MET A 1 5.97 10.88 -8.86
C MET A 1 5.02 12.03 -8.58
N ILE A 2 4.37 12.07 -7.42
CA ILE A 2 3.42 13.15 -7.08
C ILE A 2 4.24 14.43 -6.85
N PRO A 3 3.89 15.58 -7.45
CA PRO A 3 4.58 16.83 -7.19
C PRO A 3 4.58 17.20 -5.70
N GLN A 4 5.72 17.65 -5.16
CA GLN A 4 5.83 18.01 -3.74
C GLN A 4 4.75 18.99 -3.29
N ARG A 5 4.43 19.97 -4.15
CA ARG A 5 3.36 20.95 -3.91
C ARG A 5 2.02 20.27 -3.61
N ASP A 6 1.68 19.20 -4.31
CA ASP A 6 0.40 18.52 -4.16
C ASP A 6 0.35 17.73 -2.84
N LEU A 7 1.48 17.13 -2.43
CA LEU A 7 1.63 16.51 -1.12
C LEU A 7 1.50 17.54 0.01
N SER A 8 2.14 18.70 -0.13
CA SER A 8 2.03 19.78 0.86
C SER A 8 0.58 20.30 0.97
N LEU A 9 -0.11 20.46 -0.16
CA LEU A 9 -1.52 20.86 -0.19
C LEU A 9 -2.43 19.84 0.48
N LEU A 10 -2.20 18.55 0.23
CA LEU A 10 -2.94 17.46 0.87
C LEU A 10 -2.70 17.42 2.39
N SER A 11 -1.43 17.47 2.81
CA SER A 11 -1.04 17.51 4.23
C SER A 11 -1.73 18.65 4.98
N ASN A 12 -1.74 19.84 4.39
CA ASN A 12 -2.39 21.02 4.97
C ASN A 12 -3.92 20.90 4.99
N ARG A 13 -4.53 20.30 3.97
CA ARG A 13 -5.98 20.07 3.92
C ARG A 13 -6.43 19.11 5.03
N LEU A 14 -5.69 18.01 5.22
CA LEU A 14 -5.99 17.00 6.25
C LEU A 14 -5.85 17.59 7.66
N ALA A 15 -4.87 18.48 7.89
CA ALA A 15 -4.74 19.21 9.15
C ALA A 15 -5.91 20.17 9.41
N LYS A 16 -6.38 20.88 8.37
CA LYS A 16 -7.50 21.84 8.49
C LYS A 16 -8.85 21.15 8.72
N ALA A 17 -9.03 19.92 8.24
CA ALA A 17 -10.27 19.16 8.37
C ALA A 17 -10.50 18.58 9.79
N GLY A 18 -9.75 19.04 10.80
CA GLY A 18 -9.83 18.53 12.18
C GLY A 18 -8.92 17.32 12.45
N GLY A 19 -8.14 16.89 11.46
CA GLY A 19 -7.12 15.86 11.61
C GLY A 19 -5.76 16.42 12.04
N ARG A 20 -4.77 15.53 12.18
CA ARG A 20 -3.36 15.91 12.36
C ARG A 20 -2.69 16.21 11.03
N ARG A 21 -1.69 17.10 11.03
CA ARG A 21 -0.80 17.26 9.87
C ARG A 21 -0.03 15.96 9.66
N ILE A 22 -0.22 15.32 8.52
CA ILE A 22 0.49 14.10 8.15
C ILE A 22 1.74 14.50 7.37
N PRO A 23 2.94 13.99 7.72
CA PRO A 23 4.16 14.29 6.98
C PRO A 23 4.03 13.90 5.50
N GLU A 24 4.56 14.74 4.62
CA GLU A 24 4.46 14.56 3.16
C GLU A 24 5.08 13.24 2.70
N ALA A 25 6.22 12.85 3.29
CA ALA A 25 6.84 11.54 3.05
C ALA A 25 5.95 10.35 3.45
N VAL A 26 5.11 10.49 4.48
CA VAL A 26 4.16 9.44 4.87
C VAL A 26 3.04 9.33 3.85
N LEU A 27 2.53 10.47 3.34
CA LEU A 27 1.52 10.48 2.29
C LEU A 27 2.03 9.88 0.98
N GLU A 28 3.25 10.26 0.59
CA GLU A 28 3.90 9.73 -0.61
C GLU A 28 4.11 8.23 -0.51
N ARG A 29 4.66 7.75 0.61
CA ARG A 29 4.86 6.32 0.82
C ARG A 29 3.55 5.55 0.86
N ASP A 30 2.54 6.04 1.59
CA ASP A 30 1.22 5.42 1.64
C ASP A 30 0.60 5.30 0.24
N TYR A 31 0.76 6.33 -0.60
CA TYR A 31 0.37 6.30 -2.00
C TYR A 31 1.13 5.24 -2.80
N CYS A 32 2.46 5.17 -2.67
CA CYS A 32 3.26 4.13 -3.34
C CYS A 32 2.84 2.72 -2.93
N LEU A 33 2.56 2.48 -1.66
CA LEU A 33 2.06 1.20 -1.16
C LEU A 33 0.68 0.85 -1.76
N ALA A 34 -0.22 1.83 -1.89
CA ALA A 34 -1.50 1.62 -2.56
C ALA A 34 -1.32 1.23 -4.03
N TRP A 35 -0.41 1.91 -4.75
CA TRP A 35 -0.11 1.58 -6.15
C TRP A 35 0.47 0.19 -6.31
N PHE A 36 1.40 -0.20 -5.43
CA PHE A 36 1.92 -1.57 -5.41
C PHE A 36 0.81 -2.59 -5.18
N LEU A 37 -0.10 -2.35 -4.22
CA LEU A 37 -1.25 -3.24 -3.97
C LEU A 37 -2.18 -3.36 -5.18
N VAL A 38 -2.39 -2.27 -5.92
CA VAL A 38 -3.17 -2.27 -7.17
C VAL A 38 -2.47 -3.07 -8.27
N ALA A 39 -1.15 -2.93 -8.41
CA ALA A 39 -0.39 -3.71 -9.38
C ALA A 39 -0.39 -5.20 -9.02
N LEU A 40 -0.18 -5.53 -7.73
CA LEU A 40 -0.19 -6.91 -7.23
C LEU A 40 -1.55 -7.58 -7.44
N SER A 41 -2.66 -6.87 -7.24
CA SER A 41 -4.01 -7.44 -7.40
C SER A 41 -4.40 -7.72 -8.86
N GLN A 42 -3.58 -7.28 -9.82
CA GLN A 42 -3.77 -7.53 -11.25
C GLN A 42 -2.90 -8.67 -11.77
N GLU A 43 -1.98 -9.19 -10.96
CA GLU A 43 -1.12 -10.33 -11.31
C GLU A 43 -1.60 -11.62 -10.63
N SER A 44 -1.28 -12.78 -11.23
CA SER A 44 -1.68 -14.10 -10.72
C SER A 44 -1.21 -14.37 -9.29
N LEU A 45 -0.10 -13.76 -8.89
CA LEU A 45 0.43 -13.87 -7.53
C LEU A 45 -0.59 -13.41 -6.48
N GLY A 46 -1.42 -12.42 -6.81
CA GLY A 46 -2.44 -11.88 -5.92
C GLY A 46 -3.48 -12.91 -5.49
N ASP A 47 -3.83 -13.87 -6.35
CA ASP A 47 -4.83 -14.91 -6.08
C ASP A 47 -4.40 -15.88 -4.97
N GLY A 48 -3.08 -16.06 -4.81
CA GLY A 48 -2.46 -16.90 -3.80
C GLY A 48 -2.18 -16.20 -2.46
N LEU A 49 -2.54 -14.91 -2.32
CA LEU A 49 -2.15 -14.08 -1.18
C LEU A 49 -3.36 -13.51 -0.43
N ALA A 50 -3.47 -13.84 0.85
CA ALA A 50 -4.37 -13.17 1.79
C ALA A 50 -3.68 -11.96 2.41
N PHE A 51 -4.18 -10.75 2.13
CA PHE A 51 -3.66 -9.50 2.71
C PHE A 51 -4.02 -9.37 4.19
N LYS A 52 -3.03 -9.08 5.04
CA LYS A 52 -3.19 -8.99 6.50
C LYS A 52 -2.36 -7.85 7.11
N GLY A 53 -2.32 -7.80 8.43
CA GLY A 53 -1.48 -6.86 9.18
C GLY A 53 -2.06 -5.44 9.28
N GLY A 54 -1.22 -4.51 9.73
CA GLY A 54 -1.64 -3.13 10.04
C GLY A 54 -2.15 -2.36 8.82
N THR A 55 -1.53 -2.60 7.66
CA THR A 55 -1.91 -1.92 6.41
C THR A 55 -3.25 -2.44 5.87
N ALA A 56 -3.52 -3.74 5.97
CA ALA A 56 -4.83 -4.31 5.62
C ALA A 56 -5.96 -3.75 6.50
N ILE A 57 -5.72 -3.61 7.81
CA ILE A 57 -6.68 -3.01 8.75
C ILE A 57 -7.02 -1.57 8.31
N LYS A 58 -6.02 -0.76 7.97
CA LYS A 58 -6.24 0.62 7.49
C LYS A 58 -7.00 0.65 6.16
N ARG A 59 -6.62 -0.18 5.19
CA ARG A 59 -7.12 -0.14 3.80
C ARG A 59 -8.50 -0.75 3.63
N CYS A 60 -8.79 -1.83 4.34
CA CYS A 60 -10.00 -2.63 4.12
C CYS A 60 -11.10 -2.37 5.16
N TYR A 61 -10.76 -1.88 6.35
CA TYR A 61 -11.71 -1.78 7.46
C TYR A 61 -11.81 -0.37 8.07
N PHE A 62 -10.69 0.30 8.34
CA PHE A 62 -10.68 1.57 9.06
C PHE A 62 -9.77 2.62 8.39
N GLY A 63 -10.33 3.47 7.52
CA GLY A 63 -9.57 4.49 6.79
C GLY A 63 -8.75 5.45 7.68
N ASP A 64 -9.28 5.76 8.86
CA ASP A 64 -8.64 6.65 9.84
C ASP A 64 -7.62 5.96 10.75
N TYR A 65 -7.32 4.67 10.52
CA TYR A 65 -6.29 3.95 11.27
C TYR A 65 -4.87 4.48 10.99
N ARG A 66 -3.91 4.11 11.86
CA ARG A 66 -2.52 4.57 11.75
C ARG A 66 -1.90 4.16 10.41
N PHE A 67 -1.02 5.01 9.89
CA PHE A 67 -0.17 4.65 8.76
C PHE A 67 0.81 3.55 9.16
N SER A 68 1.10 2.68 8.20
CA SER A 68 2.04 1.56 8.32
C SER A 68 2.82 1.48 7.01
N GLU A 69 4.04 0.94 7.09
CA GLU A 69 4.93 0.78 5.93
C GLU A 69 4.90 -0.64 5.38
N ASP A 70 4.77 -1.63 6.26
CA ASP A 70 4.86 -3.04 5.89
C ASP A 70 3.58 -3.51 5.15
N LEU A 71 3.77 -4.41 4.20
CA LEU A 71 2.69 -5.16 3.55
C LEU A 71 2.80 -6.62 3.94
N ASP A 72 1.88 -7.07 4.79
CA ASP A 72 1.87 -8.44 5.29
C ASP A 72 0.89 -9.29 4.49
N PHE A 73 1.35 -10.45 4.04
CA PHE A 73 0.50 -11.43 3.35
C PHE A 73 0.61 -12.81 3.99
N THR A 74 -0.35 -13.68 3.70
CA THR A 74 -0.29 -15.10 4.00
C THR A 74 -0.65 -15.87 2.74
N LEU A 75 0.14 -16.89 2.42
CA LEU A 75 -0.15 -17.78 1.31
C LEU A 75 -1.43 -18.56 1.60
N THR A 76 -2.37 -18.53 0.67
CA THR A 76 -3.62 -19.32 0.74
C THR A 76 -3.43 -20.74 0.21
N GLN A 77 -2.32 -21.00 -0.47
CA GLN A 77 -1.90 -22.29 -0.99
C GLN A 77 -0.38 -22.43 -0.91
N GLU A 78 0.11 -23.67 -0.80
CA GLU A 78 1.55 -23.92 -0.78
C GLU A 78 2.20 -23.47 -2.09
N THR A 79 3.07 -22.47 -2.00
CA THR A 79 3.72 -21.85 -3.17
C THR A 79 5.22 -21.78 -2.90
N PRO A 80 6.07 -22.42 -3.73
CA PRO A 80 7.51 -22.34 -3.59
C PRO A 80 8.02 -20.90 -3.71
N PHE A 81 9.05 -20.55 -2.95
CA PHE A 81 9.62 -19.20 -2.96
C PHE A 81 10.06 -18.74 -4.36
N GLU A 82 10.62 -19.62 -5.18
CA GLU A 82 11.03 -19.28 -6.55
C GLU A 82 9.83 -18.89 -7.44
N THR A 83 8.67 -19.52 -7.24
CA THR A 83 7.44 -19.14 -7.92
C THR A 83 6.99 -17.75 -7.50
N ILE A 84 6.98 -17.48 -6.19
CA ILE A 84 6.63 -16.15 -5.65
C ILE A 84 7.53 -15.08 -6.24
N ARG A 85 8.85 -15.31 -6.23
CA ARG A 85 9.83 -14.37 -6.78
C ARG A 85 9.60 -14.10 -8.27
N LYS A 86 9.39 -15.16 -9.06
CA LYS A 86 9.13 -15.06 -10.50
C LYS A 86 7.84 -14.30 -10.80
N GLU A 87 6.77 -14.56 -10.06
CA GLU A 87 5.46 -13.93 -10.26
C GLU A 87 5.38 -12.51 -9.67
N LEU A 88 6.34 -12.13 -8.84
CA LEU A 88 6.45 -10.77 -8.31
C LEU A 88 7.10 -9.81 -9.33
N ASP A 89 7.99 -10.29 -10.19
CA ASP A 89 8.69 -9.44 -11.18
C ASP A 89 7.72 -8.63 -12.07
N PRO A 90 6.63 -9.20 -12.62
CA PRO A 90 5.65 -8.44 -13.41
C PRO A 90 5.03 -7.24 -12.67
N VAL A 91 4.84 -7.34 -11.35
CA VAL A 91 4.25 -6.27 -10.52
C VAL A 91 5.05 -4.95 -10.63
N PHE A 92 6.35 -5.03 -10.85
CA PHE A 92 7.25 -3.85 -10.93
C PHE A 92 7.46 -3.33 -12.35
N THR A 93 6.94 -4.01 -13.38
CA THR A 93 7.19 -3.66 -14.79
C THR A 93 6.08 -2.84 -15.44
N ARG A 94 5.08 -2.42 -14.66
CA ARG A 94 4.04 -1.49 -15.09
C ARG A 94 4.48 -0.03 -14.97
#